data_AF-A0A3D4JDX7-F1
#
_entry.id   AF-A0A3D4JDX7-F1
#
_cell.length_a   1.000
_cell.length_b   1.000
_cell.length_c   1.000
_cell.angle_alpha   90.00
_cell.angle_beta   90.00
_cell.angle_gamma   90.00
#
_symmetry.space_group_name_H-M   'P 1'
#
loop_
_entity.id
_entity.type
_entity.pdbx_description
1 polymer ?
#
loop_
_entity_poly.entity_id
_entity_poly.type
_entity_poly.pdbx_seq_one_letter_code
_entity_poly.pdbx_strand_id
1 'polypeptide(L)'
;MIDVKNGYVLVIDGEKYTVLYVAEWEDASFDSSFAKMATKTTTREKEVFSNGKGEIQAFGDPLMAFPLDSVTPELKRSIGLEAVYQLKQTFVGDETGFLHVFVEAQKK
;
A
#
# COMPACT_ATOMS: atom_id res chain seq x y z
N MET A 1 -10.50 11.06 -1.92
CA MET A 1 -10.76 9.89 -1.04
C MET A 1 -9.90 8.75 -1.54
N ILE A 2 -9.00 8.28 -0.69
CA ILE A 2 -8.00 7.28 -1.05
C ILE A 2 -8.68 5.91 -1.07
N ASP A 3 -8.76 5.30 -2.27
CA ASP A 3 -9.31 3.96 -2.46
C ASP A 3 -8.18 2.93 -2.53
N VAL A 4 -7.73 2.44 -1.37
CA VAL A 4 -6.78 1.31 -1.25
C VAL A 4 -7.43 0.26 -0.36
N LYS A 5 -7.47 -0.99 -0.81
CA LYS A 5 -8.15 -2.09 -0.13
C LYS A 5 -7.25 -3.32 -0.02
N ASN A 6 -7.56 -4.19 0.94
CA ASN A 6 -6.91 -5.49 1.07
C ASN A 6 -7.05 -6.29 -0.24
N GLY A 7 -5.97 -6.95 -0.64
CA GLY A 7 -5.86 -7.70 -1.90
C GLY A 7 -5.52 -6.85 -3.12
N TYR A 8 -5.35 -5.53 -2.98
CA TYR A 8 -4.81 -4.71 -4.07
C TYR A 8 -3.30 -4.96 -4.21
N VAL A 9 -2.76 -4.65 -5.38
CA VAL A 9 -1.33 -4.64 -5.66
C VAL A 9 -0.90 -3.20 -5.82
N LEU A 10 0.03 -2.75 -4.98
CA LEU A 10 0.71 -1.47 -5.17
C LEU A 10 1.93 -1.69 -6.04
N VAL A 11 2.09 -0.84 -7.06
CA VAL A 11 3.32 -0.78 -7.84
C VAL A 11 4.11 0.43 -7.37
N ILE A 12 5.27 0.19 -6.77
CA ILE A 12 6.18 1.22 -6.25
C ILE A 12 7.53 0.98 -6.92
N ASP A 13 8.05 1.95 -7.66
CA ASP A 13 9.29 1.83 -8.46
C ASP A 13 9.34 0.61 -9.40
N GLY A 14 8.17 0.17 -9.91
CA GLY A 14 8.09 -1.00 -10.79
C GLY A 14 8.13 -2.35 -10.06
N GLU A 15 8.18 -2.37 -8.74
CA GLU A 15 8.01 -3.57 -7.92
C GLU A 15 6.55 -3.72 -7.45
N LYS A 16 6.07 -4.96 -7.41
CA LYS A 16 4.69 -5.29 -7.04
C LYS A 16 4.59 -5.72 -5.58
N TYR A 17 3.68 -5.10 -4.86
CA TYR A 17 3.47 -5.26 -3.43
C TYR A 17 2.00 -5.57 -3.14
N THR A 18 1.69 -6.74 -2.60
CA THR A 18 0.30 -7.09 -2.27
C THR A 18 -0.11 -6.46 -0.95
N VAL A 19 -1.19 -5.70 -0.94
CA VAL A 19 -1.79 -5.10 0.25
C VAL A 19 -2.47 -6.19 1.07
N LEU A 20 -1.93 -6.48 2.24
CA LEU A 20 -2.50 -7.47 3.17
C LEU A 20 -3.44 -6.82 4.17
N TYR A 21 -3.16 -5.58 4.55
CA TYR A 21 -3.95 -4.86 5.53
C TYR A 21 -3.88 -3.34 5.31
N VAL A 22 -5.02 -2.68 5.44
CA VAL A 22 -5.18 -1.23 5.38
C VAL A 22 -5.71 -0.77 6.73
N ALA A 23 -4.94 0.08 7.40
CA ALA A 23 -5.38 0.81 8.59
C ALA A 23 -5.62 2.27 8.21
N GLU A 24 -6.85 2.73 8.38
CA GLU A 24 -7.16 4.15 8.38
C GLU A 24 -6.57 4.74 9.67
N TRP A 25 -5.63 5.68 9.54
CA TRP A 25 -5.09 6.43 10.67
C TRP A 25 -5.71 7.82 10.64
N GLU A 26 -6.50 8.15 11.67
CA GLU A 26 -7.10 9.48 11.87
C GLU A 26 -6.14 10.46 12.59
N ASP A 27 -4.83 10.23 12.57
CA ASP A 27 -3.91 11.16 13.24
C ASP A 27 -3.61 12.36 12.33
N ALA A 28 -4.37 13.44 12.54
CA ALA A 28 -4.38 14.70 11.81
C ALA A 28 -3.10 15.56 11.99
N SER A 29 -1.94 14.93 12.14
CA SER A 29 -0.64 15.58 12.29
C SER A 29 0.28 15.25 11.11
N PHE A 30 -0.28 15.28 9.90
CA PHE A 30 0.51 15.13 8.69
C PHE A 30 1.06 16.50 8.29
N ASP A 31 2.29 16.77 8.68
CA ASP A 31 2.99 17.94 8.16
C ASP A 31 3.18 17.71 6.66
N SER A 32 2.43 18.45 5.82
CA SER A 32 2.46 18.34 4.35
C SER A 32 3.88 18.46 3.77
N SER A 33 4.80 19.02 4.56
CA SER A 33 6.23 19.10 4.35
C SER A 33 6.92 17.73 4.32
N PHE A 34 6.52 16.80 5.19
CA PHE A 34 7.09 15.45 5.31
C PHE A 34 6.69 14.57 4.12
N ALA A 35 5.47 14.75 3.62
CA ALA A 35 4.93 14.09 2.44
C ALA A 35 5.63 14.45 1.14
N LYS A 36 6.32 15.59 1.08
CA LYS A 36 6.93 16.10 -0.16
C LYS A 36 8.39 15.68 -0.34
N MET A 37 9.08 15.18 0.69
CA MET A 37 10.53 14.96 0.63
C MET A 37 10.97 13.50 0.41
N ALA A 38 10.09 12.50 0.62
CA ALA A 38 10.49 11.09 0.55
C ALA A 38 9.48 10.17 -0.19
N THR A 39 8.46 10.75 -0.82
CA THR A 39 7.36 9.99 -1.41
C THR A 39 7.65 9.58 -2.86
N LYS A 40 7.21 8.38 -3.20
CA LYS A 40 7.27 7.78 -4.53
C LYS A 40 5.87 7.71 -5.10
N THR A 41 5.73 7.86 -6.41
CA THR A 41 4.44 7.62 -7.06
C THR A 41 4.11 6.13 -7.00
N THR A 42 2.89 5.80 -6.58
CA THR A 42 2.37 4.43 -6.61
C THR A 42 1.09 4.34 -7.42
N THR A 43 0.97 3.28 -8.19
CA THR A 43 -0.29 2.90 -8.85
C THR A 43 -0.89 1.70 -8.13
N ARG A 44 -2.21 1.63 -8.19
CA ARG A 44 -3.00 0.55 -7.59
C ARG A 44 -3.48 -0.35 -8.70
N GLU A 45 -3.19 -1.64 -8.61
CA GLU A 45 -3.62 -2.67 -9.53
C GLU A 45 -4.50 -3.68 -8.78
N LYS A 46 -5.53 -4.20 -9.46
CA LYS A 46 -6.26 -5.38 -8.98
C LYS A 46 -6.47 -6.32 -10.15
N GLU A 47 -6.36 -7.60 -9.89
CA GLU A 47 -6.81 -8.61 -10.85
C GLU A 47 -8.34 -8.64 -10.84
N VAL A 48 -8.93 -8.41 -12.01
CA VAL A 48 -10.37 -8.46 -12.24
C VAL A 48 -10.65 -9.62 -13.18
N PHE A 49 -11.50 -10.54 -12.74
CA PHE A 49 -11.94 -11.66 -13.56
C PHE A 49 -13.21 -11.24 -14.31
N SER A 50 -13.11 -11.14 -15.64
CA SER A 50 -14.26 -10.89 -16.51
C SER A 50 -14.30 -11.98 -17.59
N ASN A 51 -15.45 -12.63 -17.76
CA ASN A 51 -15.66 -13.70 -18.74
C ASN A 51 -14.59 -14.81 -18.74
N GLY A 52 -14.14 -15.23 -17.55
CA GLY A 52 -13.15 -16.30 -17.40
C GLY A 52 -11.71 -15.93 -17.76
N LYS A 53 -11.43 -14.65 -18.05
CA LYS A 53 -10.08 -14.11 -18.21
C LYS A 53 -9.76 -13.17 -17.05
N GLY A 54 -8.62 -13.39 -16.40
CA GLY A 54 -8.06 -12.44 -15.44
C GLY A 54 -7.36 -11.32 -16.19
N GLU A 55 -7.74 -10.08 -15.94
CA GLU A 55 -7.08 -8.89 -16.46
C GLU A 55 -6.61 -8.03 -15.30
N ILE A 56 -5.38 -7.52 -15.38
CA ILE A 56 -4.86 -6.57 -14.38
C ILE A 56 -5.38 -5.20 -14.75
N GLN A 57 -6.25 -4.64 -13.90
CA GLN A 57 -6.77 -3.29 -14.08
C GLN A 57 -6.09 -2.34 -13.10
N ALA A 58 -5.63 -1.18 -13.60
CA ALA A 58 -5.16 -0.09 -12.76
C ALA A 58 -6.36 0.75 -12.26
N PHE A 59 -6.30 1.23 -11.03
CA PHE A 59 -7.39 1.94 -10.34
C PHE A 59 -6.98 3.35 -9.92
N GLY A 60 -7.83 4.31 -10.31
CA GLY A 60 -7.78 5.71 -9.89
C GLY A 60 -6.51 6.45 -10.30
N ASP A 61 -6.38 7.68 -9.79
CA ASP A 61 -5.18 8.50 -10.02
C ASP A 61 -3.96 7.94 -9.26
N PRO A 62 -2.72 8.22 -9.70
CA PRO A 62 -1.54 7.84 -8.95
C PRO A 62 -1.56 8.45 -7.54
N LEU A 63 -1.13 7.67 -6.55
CA LEU A 63 -1.00 8.11 -5.16
C LEU A 63 0.47 8.32 -4.79
N MET A 64 0.71 8.96 -3.66
CA MET A 64 2.03 9.10 -3.07
C MET A 64 2.23 8.01 -2.02
N ALA A 65 3.28 7.21 -2.16
CA ALA A 65 3.69 6.19 -1.20
C ALA A 65 4.98 6.61 -0.49
N PHE A 66 5.04 6.43 0.82
CA PHE A 66 6.25 6.64 1.60
C PHE A 66 7.25 5.50 1.39
N PRO A 67 8.54 5.67 1.75
CA PRO A 67 9.50 4.58 1.72
C PRO A 67 8.96 3.36 2.45
N LEU A 68 9.24 2.18 1.90
CA LEU A 68 8.81 0.92 2.49
C LEU A 68 9.71 0.57 3.66
N ASP A 69 9.15 0.59 4.87
CA ASP A 69 9.85 0.21 6.09
C ASP A 69 9.58 -1.25 6.46
N SER A 70 10.51 -1.85 7.18
CA SER A 70 10.29 -3.20 7.74
C SER A 70 9.28 -3.14 8.88
N VAL A 71 8.35 -4.10 8.92
CA VAL A 71 7.40 -4.22 10.04
C VAL A 71 8.11 -4.77 11.26
N THR A 72 7.94 -4.10 12.41
CA THR A 72 8.55 -4.55 13.66
C THR A 72 7.94 -5.89 14.13
N PRO A 73 8.70 -6.75 14.85
CA PRO A 73 8.19 -8.03 15.33
C PRO A 73 6.99 -7.92 16.29
N GLU A 74 6.85 -6.78 16.96
CA GLU A 74 5.72 -6.48 17.85
C GLU A 74 4.46 -6.19 17.05
N LEU A 75 4.58 -5.31 16.03
CA LEU A 75 3.48 -4.97 15.14
C LEU A 75 3.04 -6.19 14.31
N LYS A 76 3.99 -7.01 13.86
CA LYS A 76 3.69 -8.29 13.20
C LYS A 76 2.88 -9.24 14.08
N ARG A 77 3.16 -9.26 15.39
CA ARG A 77 2.40 -10.07 16.36
C ARG A 77 1.02 -9.48 16.66
N SER A 78 0.89 -8.15 16.73
CA SER A 78 -0.39 -7.52 17.04
C SER A 78 -1.41 -7.60 15.91
N ILE A 79 -0.95 -7.55 14.66
CA ILE A 79 -1.83 -7.65 13.47
C ILE A 79 -2.18 -9.09 13.10
N GLY A 80 -1.45 -10.08 13.61
CA GLY A 80 -1.72 -11.50 13.35
C GLY A 80 -1.67 -11.92 11.88
N LEU A 81 -1.04 -11.11 11.01
CA LEU A 81 -0.96 -11.39 9.58
C LEU A 81 0.10 -12.46 9.32
N GLU A 82 -0.31 -13.56 8.72
CA GLU A 82 0.59 -14.55 8.14
C GLU A 82 1.06 -14.03 6.77
N ALA A 83 2.33 -13.62 6.70
CA ALA A 83 2.99 -13.23 5.46
C ALA A 83 3.93 -14.37 5.04
N VAL A 84 3.77 -14.84 3.81
CA VAL A 84 4.65 -15.82 3.15
C VAL A 84 6.02 -15.19 2.86
N TYR A 85 6.06 -13.88 2.63
CA TYR A 85 7.26 -13.10 2.32
C TYR A 85 7.52 -11.99 3.36
N GLN A 86 8.47 -11.11 3.05
CA GLN A 86 8.83 -9.99 3.91
C GLN A 86 7.68 -8.97 3.95
N LEU A 87 7.06 -8.86 5.13
CA LEU A 87 6.06 -7.85 5.42
C LEU A 87 6.72 -6.47 5.58
N LYS A 88 6.23 -5.51 4.81
CA LYS A 88 6.65 -4.10 4.83
C LYS A 88 5.46 -3.22 5.18
N GLN A 89 5.74 -2.03 5.68
CA GLN A 89 4.74 -0.99 5.93
C GLN A 89 5.07 0.25 5.11
N THR A 90 4.04 0.97 4.68
CA THR A 90 4.16 2.27 4.04
C THR A 90 2.89 3.09 4.29
N PHE A 91 2.98 4.40 4.12
CA PHE A 91 1.83 5.28 4.08
C PHE A 91 1.51 5.62 2.63
N VAL A 92 0.24 5.58 2.25
CA VAL A 92 -0.21 5.93 0.89
C VAL A 92 -1.23 7.05 0.99
N GLY A 93 -1.01 8.15 0.28
CA GLY A 93 -1.82 9.36 0.41
C GLY A 93 -1.98 10.18 -0.86
N ASP A 94 -2.89 11.13 -0.79
CA ASP A 94 -3.12 12.21 -1.76
C ASP A 94 -3.32 13.54 -1.01
N GLU A 95 -3.81 14.59 -1.70
CA GLU A 95 -4.11 15.88 -1.06
C GLU A 95 -5.24 15.81 -0.01
N THR A 96 -5.96 14.68 0.06
CA THR A 96 -7.11 14.48 0.95
C THR A 96 -6.76 13.72 2.23
N GLY A 97 -5.59 13.07 2.31
CA GLY A 97 -5.15 12.35 3.50
C GLY A 97 -4.09 11.28 3.25
N PHE A 98 -3.98 10.32 4.16
CA PHE A 98 -3.09 9.16 4.04
C PHE A 98 -3.68 7.92 4.71
N LEU A 99 -3.29 6.75 4.22
CA LEU A 99 -3.62 5.43 4.76
C LEU A 99 -2.35 4.70 5.13
N HIS A 100 -2.33 4.05 6.28
CA HIS A 100 -1.25 3.15 6.64
C HIS A 100 -1.54 1.78 6.02
N VAL A 101 -0.65 1.30 5.16
CA VAL A 101 -0.82 0.02 4.47
C VAL A 101 0.34 -0.92 4.77
N PHE A 102 -0.03 -2.18 5.03
CA PHE A 102 0.89 -3.27 5.19
C PHE A 102 0.90 -4.06 3.90
N VAL A 103 2.08 -4.22 3.34
CA VAL A 103 2.27 -4.86 2.05
C VAL A 103 3.27 -5.99 2.14
N GLU A 104 3.09 -6.95 1.27
CA GLU A 104 3.99 -8.08 1.10
C GLU A 104 4.70 -7.96 -0.24
N ALA A 105 6.03 -8.05 -0.22
CA ALA A 105 6.84 -8.07 -1.43
C ALA A 105 6.70 -9.43 -2.13
N GLN A 106 6.11 -9.46 -3.31
CA GLN A 106 6.10 -10.68 -4.13
C GLN A 106 7.52 -10.91 -4.66
N LYS A 107 8.19 -11.99 -4.22
CA LYS A 107 9.41 -12.43 -4.91
C LYS A 107 9.03 -12.91 -6.31
N LYS A 108 9.63 -12.29 -7.33
CA LYS A 108 9.64 -12.82 -8.70
C LYS A 108 10.31 -14.19 -8.75
#